data_AF-A0A060BQ02-F1
#
_entry.id   AF-A0A060BQ02-F1
#
_cell.length_a   1.000
_cell.length_b   1.000
_cell.length_c   1.000
_cell.angle_alpha   90.00
_cell.angle_beta   90.00
_cell.angle_gamma   90.00
#
_symmetry.space_group_name_H-M   'P 1'
#
loop_
_entity.id
_entity.type
_entity.pdbx_description
1 polymer ?
#
loop_
_entity_poly.entity_id
_entity_poly.type
_entity_poly.pdbx_seq_one_letter_code
_entity_poly.pdbx_strand_id
1 'polypeptide(L)'
;TSSRCSVDRAGEKTCPTRIVENLPGYRGDGPVRVGNQAQEHFQHDVYGNVILGAAQAFHDHRLLRRAGTREFRALERVGEQAIRVFDQPDAGMWELRTRARIHTSSALMSWAACDRLGKIAQALQLPDRAEFWLGHAAVM
;
A
#
# COMPACT_ATOMS: atom_id res chain seq x y z
N THR A 1 -19.99 -17.96 3.95
CA THR A 1 -18.57 -17.62 4.20
C THR A 1 -18.52 -16.47 5.20
N SER A 2 -18.68 -16.76 6.49
CA SER A 2 -18.42 -15.78 7.56
C SER A 2 -17.34 -16.35 8.47
N SER A 3 -16.10 -15.95 8.21
CA SER A 3 -15.01 -16.08 9.17
C SER A 3 -15.36 -15.19 10.37
N ARG A 4 -15.60 -15.80 11.53
CA ARG A 4 -15.78 -15.09 12.80
C ARG A 4 -14.43 -14.49 13.22
N CYS A 5 -14.09 -13.33 12.66
CA CYS A 5 -13.08 -12.47 13.29
C CYS A 5 -13.69 -11.91 14.58
N SER A 6 -12.95 -11.97 15.68
CA SER A 6 -13.34 -11.36 16.96
C SER A 6 -12.83 -9.93 17.02
N VAL A 7 -13.66 -9.02 17.52
CA VAL A 7 -13.24 -7.66 17.83
C VAL A 7 -12.73 -7.66 19.27
N ASP A 8 -11.51 -7.20 19.48
CA ASP A 8 -10.95 -7.08 20.83
C ASP A 8 -11.54 -5.87 21.58
N ARG A 9 -11.12 -5.63 22.83
CA ARG A 9 -11.63 -4.50 23.63
C ARG A 9 -11.20 -3.12 23.10
N ALA A 10 -10.21 -3.06 22.21
CA ALA A 10 -9.74 -1.83 21.56
C ALA A 10 -10.46 -1.56 20.21
N GLY A 11 -11.26 -2.51 19.72
CA GLY A 11 -11.95 -2.40 18.44
C GLY A 11 -11.19 -3.04 17.26
N GLU A 12 -10.06 -3.69 17.52
CA GLU A 12 -9.24 -4.35 16.50
C GLU A 12 -9.81 -5.73 16.15
N LYS A 13 -9.98 -5.98 14.83
CA LYS A 13 -10.45 -7.27 14.32
C LYS A 13 -9.31 -8.27 14.30
N THR A 14 -9.21 -9.07 15.34
CA THR A 14 -8.33 -10.24 15.38
C THR A 14 -8.93 -11.38 14.54
N CYS A 15 -8.15 -11.91 13.59
CA CYS A 15 -8.58 -13.03 12.77
C CYS A 15 -7.58 -14.20 12.79
N PRO A 16 -7.37 -14.83 13.97
CA PRO A 16 -6.36 -15.86 14.16
C PRO A 16 -6.59 -17.04 13.23
N THR A 17 -5.53 -17.51 12.59
CA THR A 17 -5.59 -18.72 11.76
C THR A 17 -5.61 -19.96 12.64
N ARG A 18 -6.53 -20.90 12.37
CA ARG A 18 -6.50 -22.25 12.94
C ARG A 18 -6.41 -23.31 11.86
N ILE A 19 -5.77 -24.43 12.18
CA ILE A 19 -5.76 -25.62 11.34
C ILE A 19 -7.09 -26.37 11.51
N VAL A 20 -7.62 -26.91 10.42
CA VAL A 20 -8.77 -27.82 10.41
C VAL A 20 -8.27 -29.22 10.07
N GLU A 21 -8.04 -30.04 11.09
CA GLU A 21 -7.43 -31.37 10.96
C GLU A 21 -8.29 -32.34 10.13
N ASN A 22 -9.61 -32.15 10.13
CA ASN A 22 -10.55 -33.07 9.49
C ASN A 22 -10.80 -32.80 8.00
N LEU A 23 -10.07 -31.86 7.38
CA LEU A 23 -10.21 -31.56 5.96
C LEU A 23 -8.93 -31.95 5.20
N PRO A 24 -9.02 -32.81 4.18
CA PRO A 24 -7.84 -33.33 3.47
C PRO A 24 -7.14 -32.29 2.58
N GLY A 25 -7.74 -31.11 2.38
CA GLY A 25 -7.22 -30.08 1.48
C GLY A 25 -7.53 -30.35 0.01
N TYR A 26 -7.33 -29.33 -0.82
CA TYR A 26 -7.54 -29.47 -2.27
C TYR A 26 -6.45 -30.38 -2.84
N ARG A 27 -6.85 -31.47 -3.51
CA ARG A 27 -5.92 -32.48 -4.07
C ARG A 27 -4.95 -33.10 -3.05
N GLY A 28 -5.32 -33.10 -1.76
CA GLY A 28 -4.44 -33.60 -0.69
C GLY A 28 -3.40 -32.58 -0.20
N ASP A 29 -3.39 -31.36 -0.75
CA ASP A 29 -2.51 -30.29 -0.29
C ASP A 29 -3.03 -29.71 1.04
N GLY A 30 -2.37 -30.13 2.12
CA GLY A 30 -2.67 -29.73 3.49
C GLY A 30 -1.54 -28.96 4.17
N PRO A 31 -1.80 -28.39 5.37
CA PRO A 31 -3.06 -28.45 6.10
C PRO A 31 -4.04 -27.33 5.72
N VAL A 32 -5.34 -27.64 5.76
CA VAL A 32 -6.42 -26.64 5.57
C VAL A 32 -6.47 -25.70 6.77
N ARG A 33 -6.53 -24.40 6.51
CA ARG A 33 -6.59 -23.37 7.55
C ARG A 33 -7.83 -22.49 7.36
N VAL A 34 -8.37 -22.01 8.47
CA VAL A 34 -9.46 -21.02 8.51
C VAL A 34 -8.96 -19.78 9.23
N GLY A 35 -9.17 -18.60 8.65
CA GLY A 35 -8.71 -17.30 9.16
C GLY A 35 -7.86 -16.54 8.14
N ASN A 36 -7.33 -15.37 8.51
CA ASN A 36 -6.45 -14.56 7.66
C ASN A 36 -5.24 -14.06 8.48
N GLN A 37 -4.02 -14.40 8.03
CA GLN A 37 -2.79 -13.95 8.70
C GLN A 37 -2.27 -12.61 8.13
N ALA A 38 -2.93 -12.03 7.13
CA ALA A 38 -2.53 -10.76 6.51
C ALA A 38 -2.34 -9.62 7.52
N GLN A 39 -3.03 -9.66 8.67
CA GLN A 39 -2.94 -8.64 9.72
C GLN A 39 -1.51 -8.47 10.29
N GLU A 40 -0.66 -9.50 10.21
CA GLU A 40 0.71 -9.49 10.72
C GLU A 40 1.73 -8.99 9.68
N HIS A 41 1.28 -8.77 8.43
CA HIS A 41 2.15 -8.48 7.30
C HIS A 41 2.20 -6.98 7.00
N PHE A 42 3.41 -6.42 6.98
CA PHE A 42 3.64 -5.08 6.46
C PHE A 42 3.73 -5.14 4.92
N GLN A 43 2.92 -4.32 4.25
CA GLN A 43 2.91 -4.15 2.79
C GLN A 43 3.23 -2.70 2.47
N HIS A 44 4.39 -2.47 1.86
CA HIS A 44 4.89 -1.12 1.60
C HIS A 44 4.34 -0.53 0.30
N ASP A 45 3.87 -1.38 -0.62
CA ASP A 45 3.28 -0.99 -1.90
C ASP A 45 1.95 -0.21 -1.77
N VAL A 46 1.26 -0.34 -0.63
CA VAL A 46 -0.02 0.34 -0.35
C VAL A 46 0.10 1.86 -0.44
N TYR A 47 1.23 2.44 -0.03
CA TYR A 47 1.45 3.89 -0.10
C TYR A 47 1.44 4.38 -1.56
N GLY A 48 2.08 3.62 -2.44
CA GLY A 48 2.03 3.82 -3.88
C GLY A 48 0.62 3.71 -4.44
N ASN A 49 -0.12 2.67 -4.05
CA ASN A 49 -1.49 2.44 -4.52
C ASN A 49 -2.42 3.61 -4.18
N VAL A 50 -2.34 4.14 -2.95
CA VAL A 50 -3.15 5.29 -2.51
C VAL A 50 -2.86 6.52 -3.37
N ILE A 51 -1.59 6.85 -3.57
CA ILE A 51 -1.19 8.03 -4.34
C ILE A 51 -1.58 7.88 -5.81
N LEU A 52 -1.32 6.71 -6.40
CA LEU A 52 -1.62 6.43 -7.80
C LEU A 52 -3.12 6.52 -8.08
N GLY A 53 -3.96 5.97 -7.18
CA GLY A 53 -5.42 6.07 -7.28
C GLY A 53 -5.94 7.51 -7.10
N ALA A 54 -5.33 8.28 -6.20
CA ALA A 54 -5.73 9.67 -5.95
C ALA A 54 -5.24 10.65 -7.02
N ALA A 55 -4.17 10.34 -7.75
CA ALA A 55 -3.55 11.25 -8.70
C ALA A 55 -4.51 11.77 -9.78
N GLN A 56 -5.43 10.93 -10.25
CA GLN A 56 -6.40 11.33 -11.28
C GLN A 56 -7.31 12.47 -10.81
N ALA A 57 -7.55 12.63 -9.50
CA ALA A 57 -8.39 13.69 -8.96
C ALA A 57 -7.83 15.11 -9.17
N PHE A 58 -6.53 15.22 -9.47
CA PHE A 58 -5.86 16.49 -9.77
C PHE A 58 -5.94 16.84 -11.25
N HIS A 59 -6.08 15.86 -12.15
CA HIS A 59 -6.04 16.08 -13.60
C HIS A 59 -7.41 15.99 -14.27
N ASP A 60 -8.38 15.30 -13.67
CA ASP A 60 -9.68 15.09 -14.29
C ASP A 60 -10.61 16.31 -14.13
N HIS A 61 -10.88 16.98 -15.25
CA HIS A 61 -11.78 18.15 -15.30
C HIS A 61 -13.26 17.79 -15.20
N ARG A 62 -13.63 16.50 -15.26
CA ARG A 62 -15.03 16.05 -15.13
C ARG A 62 -15.50 15.97 -13.68
N LEU A 63 -14.59 16.04 -12.71
CA LEU A 63 -14.92 15.99 -11.30
C LEU A 63 -15.54 17.31 -10.84
N LEU A 64 -16.68 17.24 -10.15
CA LEU A 64 -17.36 18.40 -9.54
C LEU A 64 -16.43 19.19 -8.62
N ARG A 65 -15.52 18.47 -7.94
CA ARG A 65 -14.48 19.06 -7.11
C ARG A 65 -13.16 18.35 -7.37
N ARG A 66 -12.24 19.05 -8.00
CA ARG A 66 -10.86 18.60 -8.18
C ARG A 66 -10.09 18.70 -6.86
N ALA A 67 -9.13 17.79 -6.71
CA ALA A 67 -8.16 17.87 -5.62
C ALA A 67 -7.23 19.08 -5.83
N GLY A 68 -6.91 19.78 -4.74
CA GLY A 68 -6.04 20.95 -4.76
C GLY A 68 -4.87 20.81 -3.79
N THR A 69 -4.24 21.93 -3.48
CA THR A 69 -3.04 21.97 -2.63
C THR A 69 -3.22 21.30 -1.26
N ARG A 70 -4.43 21.35 -0.69
CA ARG A 70 -4.73 20.71 0.60
C ARG A 70 -4.67 19.19 0.51
N GLU A 71 -5.33 18.61 -0.50
CA GLU A 71 -5.32 17.17 -0.76
C GLU A 71 -3.91 16.71 -1.14
N PHE A 72 -3.18 17.52 -1.91
CA PHE A 72 -1.77 17.27 -2.22
C PHE A 72 -0.91 17.15 -0.95
N ARG A 73 -0.96 18.12 -0.04
CA ARG A 73 -0.22 18.05 1.25
C ARG A 73 -0.61 16.84 2.09
N ALA A 74 -1.85 16.36 1.98
CA ALA A 74 -2.25 15.12 2.65
C ALA A 74 -1.57 13.89 2.03
N LEU A 75 -1.49 13.83 0.69
CA LEU A 75 -0.78 12.78 -0.03
C LEU A 75 0.75 12.84 0.17
N GLU A 76 1.32 14.03 0.37
CA GLU A 76 2.75 14.16 0.67
C GLU A 76 3.15 13.38 1.92
N ARG A 77 2.33 13.38 2.97
CA ARG A 77 2.57 12.57 4.18
C ARG A 77 2.58 11.07 3.89
N VAL A 78 1.82 10.62 2.90
CA VAL A 78 1.82 9.24 2.43
C VAL A 78 3.08 8.95 1.59
N GLY A 79 3.47 9.89 0.72
CA GLY A 79 4.68 9.78 -0.10
C GLY A 79 5.96 9.76 0.72
N GLU A 80 5.99 10.50 1.82
CA GLU A 80 7.11 10.46 2.77
C GLU A 80 7.27 9.07 3.42
N GLN A 81 6.19 8.35 3.66
CA GLN A 81 6.28 6.95 4.10
C GLN A 81 6.86 6.09 2.98
N ALA A 82 6.39 6.27 1.74
CA ALA A 82 6.90 5.53 0.59
C ALA A 82 8.43 5.71 0.40
N ILE A 83 8.95 6.93 0.59
CA ILE A 83 10.40 7.20 0.61
C ILE A 83 11.09 6.47 1.76
N ARG A 84 10.50 6.41 2.96
CA ARG A 84 11.12 5.74 4.10
C ARG A 84 11.22 4.22 3.95
N VAL A 85 10.30 3.61 3.21
CA VAL A 85 10.15 2.14 3.19
C VAL A 85 10.53 1.47 1.87
N PHE A 86 10.98 2.23 0.87
CA PHE A 86 11.20 1.71 -0.49
C PHE A 86 12.22 0.56 -0.58
N ASP A 87 13.22 0.56 0.31
CA ASP A 87 14.29 -0.44 0.42
C ASP A 87 14.11 -1.37 1.63
N GLN A 88 12.95 -1.32 2.28
CA GLN A 88 12.69 -2.11 3.49
C GLN A 88 11.99 -3.43 3.13
N PRO A 89 12.35 -4.55 3.79
CA PRO A 89 11.69 -5.83 3.58
C PRO A 89 10.19 -5.77 3.88
N ASP A 90 9.38 -6.34 2.99
CA ASP A 90 7.94 -6.45 3.17
C ASP A 90 7.44 -7.84 2.80
N ALA A 91 6.15 -8.10 3.04
CA ALA A 91 5.55 -9.40 2.72
C ALA A 91 5.26 -9.58 1.22
N GLY A 92 5.36 -8.48 0.45
CA GLY A 92 4.97 -8.38 -0.95
C GLY A 92 3.48 -8.65 -1.18
N MET A 93 3.05 -8.52 -2.43
CA MET A 93 1.66 -8.77 -2.85
C MET A 93 1.17 -10.20 -2.56
N TRP A 94 2.09 -11.16 -2.46
CA TRP A 94 1.77 -12.57 -2.25
C TRP A 94 1.77 -13.00 -0.79
N GLU A 95 2.08 -12.09 0.15
CA GLU A 95 1.98 -12.33 1.58
C GLU A 95 2.64 -13.64 2.05
N LEU A 96 3.88 -13.87 1.61
CA LEU A 96 4.59 -15.12 1.89
C LEU A 96 4.94 -15.21 3.38
N ARG A 97 4.21 -16.05 4.11
CA ARG A 97 4.21 -16.19 5.59
C ARG A 97 5.58 -16.37 6.28
N THR A 98 6.63 -16.75 5.55
CA THR A 98 7.95 -17.06 6.13
C THR A 98 9.08 -16.17 5.63
N ARG A 99 8.80 -15.23 4.73
CA ARG A 99 9.84 -14.45 4.04
C ARG A 99 9.39 -13.02 3.85
N ALA A 100 9.97 -12.11 4.63
CA ALA A 100 10.04 -10.71 4.25
C ALA A 100 11.30 -10.51 3.39
N ARG A 101 11.16 -9.86 2.24
CA ARG A 101 12.27 -9.49 1.36
C ARG A 101 12.02 -8.11 0.80
N ILE A 102 13.05 -7.47 0.28
CA ILE A 102 12.86 -6.28 -0.55
C ILE A 102 12.22 -6.76 -1.85
N HIS A 103 10.96 -6.38 -2.06
CA HIS A 103 10.22 -6.73 -3.26
C HIS A 103 10.31 -5.60 -4.28
N THR A 104 10.75 -5.93 -5.50
CA THR A 104 10.82 -4.96 -6.62
C THR A 104 9.47 -4.30 -6.89
N SER A 105 8.37 -5.01 -6.69
CA SER A 105 7.01 -4.44 -6.81
C SER A 105 6.78 -3.31 -5.81
N SER A 106 7.23 -3.48 -4.57
CA SER A 106 7.04 -2.50 -3.49
C SER A 106 7.92 -1.28 -3.71
N ALA A 107 9.18 -1.48 -4.11
CA ALA A 107 10.08 -0.40 -4.52
C ALA A 107 9.52 0.38 -5.73
N LEU A 108 9.00 -0.33 -6.75
CA LEU A 108 8.36 0.30 -7.92
C LEU A 108 7.14 1.15 -7.52
N MET A 109 6.35 0.69 -6.55
CA MET A 109 5.19 1.44 -6.07
C MET A 109 5.60 2.68 -5.25
N SER A 110 6.69 2.61 -4.49
CA SER A 110 7.29 3.78 -3.84
C SER A 110 7.83 4.81 -4.85
N TRP A 111 8.48 4.32 -5.92
CA TRP A 111 8.89 5.16 -7.03
C TRP A 111 7.69 5.83 -7.71
N ALA A 112 6.64 5.06 -8.01
CA ALA A 112 5.44 5.56 -8.67
C ALA A 112 4.72 6.61 -7.83
N ALA A 113 4.72 6.47 -6.50
CA ALA A 113 4.24 7.50 -5.58
C ALA A 113 4.98 8.83 -5.78
N CYS A 114 6.31 8.80 -5.80
CA CYS A 114 7.14 10.00 -5.98
C CYS A 114 6.94 10.63 -7.36
N ASP A 115 6.95 9.83 -8.43
CA ASP A 115 6.69 10.31 -9.80
C ASP A 115 5.31 10.98 -9.92
N ARG A 116 4.26 10.39 -9.32
CA ARG A 116 2.91 10.96 -9.35
C ARG A 116 2.79 12.22 -8.51
N LEU A 117 3.41 12.29 -7.33
CA LEU A 117 3.43 13.52 -6.53
C LEU A 117 4.15 14.66 -7.26
N GLY A 118 5.25 14.36 -7.95
CA GLY A 118 5.95 15.32 -8.80
C GLY A 118 5.07 15.89 -9.91
N LYS A 119 4.37 15.02 -10.64
CA LYS A 119 3.43 15.43 -11.71
C LYS A 119 2.22 16.20 -11.19
N ILE A 120 1.69 15.83 -10.03
CA ILE A 120 0.62 16.58 -9.37
C ILE A 120 1.12 17.98 -8.98
N ALA A 121 2.32 18.08 -8.40
CA ALA A 121 2.93 19.35 -8.04
C ALA A 121 3.10 20.28 -9.26
N GLN A 122 3.50 19.74 -10.42
CA GLN A 122 3.55 20.49 -11.67
C GLN A 122 2.16 21.01 -12.07
N ALA A 123 1.13 20.17 -12.01
CA ALA A 123 -0.25 20.57 -12.33
C ALA A 123 -0.81 21.64 -11.37
N LEU A 124 -0.33 21.65 -10.12
CA LEU A 124 -0.66 22.66 -9.11
C LEU A 124 0.28 23.89 -9.14
N GLN A 125 1.23 23.95 -10.07
CA GLN A 125 2.22 25.02 -10.20
C GLN A 125 3.09 25.22 -8.94
N LEU A 126 3.55 24.12 -8.34
CA LEU A 126 4.43 24.08 -7.17
C LEU A 126 5.83 23.57 -7.57
N PRO A 127 6.70 24.41 -8.17
CA PRO A 127 7.97 23.97 -8.76
C PRO A 127 8.90 23.31 -7.75
N ASP A 128 9.08 23.89 -6.56
CA ASP A 128 9.97 23.35 -5.51
C ASP A 128 9.53 21.95 -5.06
N ARG A 129 8.21 21.72 -5.00
CA ARG A 129 7.66 20.40 -4.63
C ARG A 129 7.77 19.41 -5.78
N ALA A 130 7.59 19.86 -7.02
CA ALA A 130 7.81 19.03 -8.20
C ALA A 130 9.26 18.54 -8.25
N GLU A 131 10.23 19.43 -8.05
CA GLU A 131 11.65 19.08 -8.00
C GLU A 131 11.95 18.09 -6.86
N PHE A 132 11.44 18.35 -5.65
CA PHE A 132 11.62 17.47 -4.51
C PHE A 132 11.17 16.03 -4.80
N TRP A 133 9.96 15.85 -5.32
CA TRP A 133 9.38 14.53 -5.54
C TRP A 133 9.98 13.81 -6.76
N LEU A 134 10.23 14.53 -7.87
CA LEU A 134 10.88 13.95 -9.04
C LEU A 134 12.35 13.61 -8.76
N GLY A 135 13.04 14.39 -7.93
CA GLY A 135 14.40 14.10 -7.49
C GLY A 135 14.49 12.79 -6.70
N HIS A 136 13.55 12.53 -5.79
CA HIS A 136 13.47 11.24 -5.10
C HIS A 136 13.17 10.08 -6.06
N ALA A 137 12.24 10.28 -7.01
CA ALA A 137 11.95 9.25 -8.02
C ALA A 137 13.16 8.93 -8.92
N ALA A 138 14.09 9.86 -9.12
CA ALA A 138 15.27 9.65 -9.97
C ALA A 138 16.37 8.82 -9.30
N VAL A 139 16.36 8.70 -7.95
CA VAL A 139 17.40 8.01 -7.17
C VAL A 139 16.94 6.70 -6.54
N MET A 140 15.65 6.36 -6.69
CA MET A 140 15.09 5.04 -6.33
C MET A 140 15.35 4.02 -7.44
#